data_AF-A0A6L9G9X8-F1
#
_entry.id   AF-A0A6L9G9X8-F1
#
_cell.length_a   1.000
_cell.length_b   1.000
_cell.length_c   1.000
_cell.angle_alpha   90.00
_cell.angle_beta   90.00
_cell.angle_gamma   90.00
#
_symmetry.space_group_name_H-M   'P 1'
#
loop_
_entity.id
_entity.type
_entity.pdbx_description
1 polymer ?
#
loop_
_entity_poly.entity_id
_entity_poly.type
_entity_poly.pdbx_seq_one_letter_code
_entity_poly.pdbx_strand_id
1 'polypeptide(L)' 'MTTGALLCTAGTVSIAGDGAPLCSGYWTLAPVPEPFTVTPELIADCATAFGAGFGLVFFCWAAAYGFRAVLSLIR' A
#
# COMPACT_ATOMS: atom_id res chain seq x y z
N MET A 1 -15.68 15.95 0.94
CA MET A 1 -15.69 15.90 -0.53
C MET A 1 -15.60 14.45 -0.93
N THR A 2 -16.63 13.89 -1.54
CA THR A 2 -16.63 12.49 -2.02
C THR A 2 -15.73 12.40 -3.24
N THR A 3 -14.62 11.69 -3.14
CA THR A 3 -13.76 11.33 -4.28
C THR A 3 -14.50 10.29 -5.15
N GLY A 4 -14.46 10.46 -6.46
CA GLY A 4 -15.19 9.62 -7.41
C GLY A 4 -14.61 9.73 -8.81
N ALA A 5 -14.88 8.75 -9.66
CA ALA A 5 -14.49 8.76 -11.06
C ALA A 5 -15.63 9.34 -11.89
N LEU A 6 -15.29 10.18 -12.88
CA LEU A 6 -16.26 10.64 -13.87
C LEU A 6 -16.46 9.56 -14.91
N LEU A 7 -17.67 9.04 -15.02
CA LEU A 7 -18.08 8.12 -16.08
C LEU A 7 -18.91 8.87 -17.12
N CYS A 8 -18.61 8.65 -18.40
CA CYS A 8 -19.45 9.11 -19.49
C CYS A 8 -20.57 8.09 -19.70
N THR A 9 -21.78 8.44 -19.28
CA THR A 9 -22.94 7.54 -19.39
C THR A 9 -23.72 7.86 -20.67
N ALA A 10 -24.23 6.80 -21.32
CA ALA A 10 -24.99 6.87 -22.57
C ALA A 10 -24.22 7.58 -23.71
N GLY A 11 -22.90 7.40 -23.78
CA GLY A 11 -22.08 8.07 -24.79
C GLY A 11 -20.67 7.50 -24.93
N THR A 12 -19.88 8.18 -25.74
CA THR A 12 -18.45 7.91 -25.94
C THR A 12 -17.62 9.09 -25.45
N VAL A 13 -16.42 8.80 -24.97
CA VAL A 13 -15.45 9.82 -24.55
C VAL A 13 -14.60 10.21 -25.76
N SER A 14 -14.48 11.49 -26.03
CA SER A 14 -13.55 12.06 -27.01
C SER A 14 -12.67 13.11 -26.36
N ILE A 15 -11.59 13.50 -27.02
CA ILE A 15 -10.67 14.53 -26.53
C ILE A 15 -10.83 15.78 -27.40
N ALA A 16 -11.13 16.91 -26.76
CA ALA A 16 -11.21 18.21 -27.41
C ALA A 16 -9.83 18.74 -27.80
N GLY A 17 -9.80 19.79 -28.64
CA GLY A 17 -8.54 20.40 -29.11
C GLY A 17 -7.70 21.05 -28.01
N ASP A 18 -8.29 21.33 -26.84
CA ASP A 18 -7.64 21.80 -25.63
C ASP A 18 -7.17 20.67 -24.70
N GLY A 19 -7.41 19.41 -25.08
CA GLY A 19 -7.07 18.23 -24.30
C GLY A 19 -8.13 17.83 -23.26
N ALA A 20 -9.25 18.54 -23.16
CA ALA A 20 -10.31 18.19 -22.23
C ALA A 20 -11.09 16.95 -22.69
N PRO A 21 -11.45 16.02 -21.77
CA PRO A 21 -12.33 14.92 -22.10
C PRO A 21 -13.77 15.42 -22.29
N LEU A 22 -14.34 15.15 -23.44
CA LEU A 22 -15.74 15.39 -23.76
C LEU A 22 -16.53 14.08 -23.67
N CYS A 23 -17.77 14.16 -23.21
CA CYS A 23 -18.70 13.04 -23.21
C CYS A 23 -19.83 13.37 -24.20
N SER A 24 -20.13 12.45 -25.13
CA SER A 24 -21.24 12.64 -26.08
C SER A 24 -22.63 12.52 -25.43
N GLY A 25 -22.69 12.01 -24.20
CA GLY A 25 -23.90 11.94 -23.38
C GLY A 25 -23.79 12.89 -22.19
N TYR A 26 -23.77 12.36 -20.97
CA TYR A 26 -23.61 13.14 -19.75
C TYR A 26 -22.64 12.49 -18.78
N TRP A 27 -21.98 13.33 -17.97
CA TRP A 27 -21.08 12.87 -16.92
C TRP A 27 -21.85 12.46 -15.67
N THR A 28 -21.50 11.30 -15.13
CA THR A 28 -21.99 10.82 -13.83
C THR A 28 -20.82 10.57 -12.91
N LEU A 29 -20.93 10.99 -11.65
CA LEU A 29 -19.95 10.65 -10.63
C LEU A 29 -20.21 9.20 -10.17
N ALA A 30 -19.27 8.31 -10.45
CA ALA A 30 -19.27 6.99 -9.87
C ALA A 30 -18.43 6.99 -8.59
N PRO A 31 -18.95 6.41 -7.49
CA PRO A 31 -18.13 6.18 -6.31
C PRO A 31 -16.99 5.23 -6.70
N VAL A 32 -15.75 5.67 -6.50
CA VAL A 32 -14.59 4.78 -6.62
C VAL A 32 -14.54 3.98 -5.32
N PRO A 33 -14.64 2.64 -5.37
CA PRO A 33 -14.39 1.83 -4.18
C PRO A 33 -13.00 2.18 -3.66
N GLU A 34 -12.86 2.38 -2.35
CA GLU A 34 -11.53 2.60 -1.76
C GLU A 34 -10.61 1.43 -2.16
N PRO A 35 -9.38 1.71 -2.60
CA PRO A 35 -8.48 0.69 -3.14
C PRO A 35 -8.11 -0.39 -2.11
N PHE A 36 -8.27 -0.09 -0.82
CA PHE A 36 -8.18 -1.02 0.29
C PHE A 36 -9.00 -0.49 1.46
N THR A 37 -9.68 -1.38 2.16
CA THR A 37 -10.28 -1.08 3.46
C THR A 37 -9.28 -1.46 4.54
N VAL A 38 -8.99 -0.53 5.47
CA VAL A 38 -8.12 -0.83 6.60
C VAL A 38 -8.92 -1.63 7.62
N THR A 39 -8.77 -2.96 7.60
CA THR A 39 -9.40 -3.83 8.58
C THR A 39 -8.41 -4.22 9.69
N PRO A 40 -8.90 -4.55 10.90
CA PRO A 40 -8.02 -5.02 11.98
C PRO A 40 -7.17 -6.23 11.57
N GLU A 41 -7.70 -7.12 10.74
CA GLU A 41 -7.01 -8.29 10.22
C GLU A 41 -5.83 -7.90 9.32
N LEU A 42 -6.03 -6.93 8.42
CA LEU A 42 -4.95 -6.42 7.56
C LEU A 42 -3.82 -5.78 8.39
N ILE A 43 -4.17 -5.07 9.46
CA ILE A 43 -3.17 -4.48 10.37
C ILE A 43 -2.37 -5.59 11.07
N ALA A 44 -3.05 -6.63 11.55
CA ALA A 44 -2.39 -7.77 12.20
C ALA A 44 -1.44 -8.50 11.23
N ASP A 45 -1.87 -8.75 10.00
CA ASP A 45 -1.06 -9.42 8.98
C ASP A 45 0.19 -8.58 8.62
N CYS A 46 0.04 -7.26 8.43
CA CYS A 46 1.18 -6.38 8.21
C CYS A 46 2.15 -6.36 9.40
N ALA A 47 1.62 -6.35 10.64
CA ALA A 47 2.44 -6.35 11.85
C ALA A 47 3.25 -7.65 12.00
N THR A 48 2.65 -8.81 11.68
CA THR A 48 3.38 -10.09 11.71
C THR A 48 4.47 -10.16 10.67
N ALA A 49 4.20 -9.72 9.43
CA ALA A 49 5.19 -9.67 8.35
C ALA A 49 6.37 -8.74 8.70
N PHE A 50 6.07 -7.56 9.25
CA PHE A 50 7.08 -6.61 9.72
C PHE A 50 7.92 -7.19 10.87
N GLY A 51 7.27 -7.78 11.87
CA GLY A 51 7.93 -8.39 13.02
C GLY A 51 8.84 -9.56 12.65
N ALA A 52 8.42 -10.40 11.69
CA ALA A 52 9.23 -11.50 11.18
C ALA A 52 10.53 -11.01 10.54
N GLY A 53 10.46 -9.94 9.73
CA GLY A 53 11.65 -9.31 9.12
C GLY A 53 12.65 -8.79 10.15
N PHE A 54 12.18 -8.03 11.15
CA PHE A 54 13.04 -7.52 12.22
C PHE A 54 13.58 -8.62 13.13
N GLY A 55 12.79 -9.66 13.39
CA GLY A 55 13.21 -10.81 14.20
C GLY A 55 14.43 -11.53 13.63
N LEU A 56 14.49 -11.69 12.30
CA LEU A 56 15.64 -12.31 11.63
C LEU A 56 16.92 -11.48 11.83
N VAL A 57 16.82 -10.16 11.62
CA VAL A 57 17.96 -9.24 11.79
C VAL A 57 18.45 -9.24 13.24
N PHE A 58 17.51 -9.17 14.19
CA PHE A 58 17.83 -9.22 15.62
C PHE A 58 18.51 -10.54 16.01
N PHE A 59 18.03 -11.67 15.49
CA PHE A 59 18.64 -12.98 15.77
C PHE A 59 20.08 -13.05 15.30
N CYS A 60 20.36 -12.63 14.06
CA CYS A 60 21.73 -12.60 13.53
C CYS A 60 22.63 -11.66 14.35
N TRP A 61 22.13 -10.50 14.74
CA TRP A 61 22.87 -9.54 15.56
C TRP A 61 23.17 -10.10 16.96
N ALA A 62 22.17 -10.69 17.63
CA ALA A 62 22.31 -11.28 18.94
C ALA A 62 23.30 -12.46 18.92
N ALA A 63 23.27 -13.30 17.88
CA ALA A 63 24.23 -14.37 17.70
C ALA A 63 25.66 -13.83 17.58
N ALA A 64 25.89 -12.84 16.71
CA ALA A 64 27.21 -12.23 16.54
C ALA A 64 27.72 -11.58 17.84
N TYR A 65 26.85 -10.88 18.56
CA TYR A 65 27.19 -10.28 19.86
C TYR A 65 27.52 -11.36 20.91
N GLY A 66 26.74 -12.45 20.94
CA GLY A 66 26.99 -13.60 21.81
C GLY A 66 28.35 -14.26 21.54
N PHE A 67 28.69 -14.51 20.27
CA PHE A 67 30.01 -15.01 19.89
C PHE A 67 31.13 -14.06 20.34
N ARG A 68 30.96 -12.75 20.14
CA ARG A 68 31.93 -11.75 20.60
C ARG A 68 32.11 -11.78 22.12
N ALA A 69 31.02 -11.89 22.88
CA ALA A 69 31.06 -11.98 24.33
C ALA A 69 31.79 -13.24 24.82
N VAL A 70 31.53 -14.40 24.22
CA VAL A 70 32.23 -15.65 24.55
C VAL A 70 33.72 -15.55 24.22
N LEU A 71 34.08 -15.03 23.03
CA LEU A 71 35.48 -14.84 22.65
C LEU A 71 36.21 -13.86 23.59
N SER A 72 35.51 -12.88 24.15
CA SER A 72 36.09 -11.94 25.12
C SER A 72 36.42 -12.55 26.48
N LEU A 73 35.83 -13.71 26.82
CA LEU A 73 36.14 -14.43 28.06
C LEU A 73 37.39 -15.32 27.94
N ILE A 74 37.79 -15.66 26.71
CA ILE A 74 38.94 -16.54 26.41
C ILE A 74 40.21 -15.70 26.15
N ARG A 75 40.06 -14.41 25.90
CA ARG A 75 41.15 -13.48 25.57
C ARG A 75 41.60 -12.72 26.81
#